data_AF-A0AA41YMR9-F1
#
_entry.id   AF-A0AA41YMR9-F1
#
_cell.length_a   1.000
_cell.length_b   1.000
_cell.length_c   1.000
_cell.angle_alpha   90.00
_cell.angle_beta   90.00
_cell.angle_gamma   90.00
#
_symmetry.space_group_name_H-M   'P 1'
#
loop_
_entity.id
_entity.type
_entity.pdbx_description
1 polymer ?
#
loop_
_entity_poly.entity_id
_entity_poly.type
_entity_poly.pdbx_seq_one_letter_code
_entity_poly.pdbx_strand_id
1 'polypeptide(L)'
;AASLLIVGAGHVAGMMADAYRAVRPIRRVRVWNLRAPKAQALAAELRGRGYDAEAVTDLEAAVRAADIVTCATLATAPLVHGAWLRPGTHLDLIGGFKPDMREADDDAIRPARVFIDTPAALAEAGDITQPLASGALAQDAIAGTLAALCRGENPGRTAVGEITLFKSVGSALEDLAAAALVYQDAAA
;
A
#
# COMPACT_ATOMS: atom_id res chain seq x y z
N ALA A 1 4.11 13.87 3.78
CA ALA A 1 4.32 12.99 2.61
C ALA A 1 3.88 13.73 1.35
N ALA A 2 4.81 13.92 0.41
CA ALA A 2 4.59 14.54 -0.89
C ALA A 2 5.14 13.68 -2.06
N SER A 3 5.92 12.63 -1.77
CA SER A 3 6.40 11.65 -2.75
C SER A 3 5.76 10.27 -2.59
N LEU A 4 5.39 9.66 -3.72
CA LEU A 4 4.80 8.34 -3.81
C LEU A 4 5.66 7.43 -4.71
N LEU A 5 5.94 6.22 -4.25
CA LEU A 5 6.40 5.12 -5.11
C LEU A 5 5.26 4.13 -5.29
N ILE A 6 4.94 3.82 -6.54
CA ILE A 6 4.01 2.76 -6.93
C ILE A 6 4.83 1.56 -7.42
N VAL A 7 4.73 0.45 -6.69
CA VAL A 7 5.32 -0.85 -7.06
C VAL A 7 4.21 -1.67 -7.70
N GLY A 8 4.26 -1.79 -9.02
CA GLY A 8 3.15 -2.32 -9.82
C GLY A 8 2.71 -1.32 -10.90
N ALA A 9 2.09 -1.86 -11.95
CA ALA A 9 1.57 -1.07 -13.06
C ALA A 9 0.31 -1.74 -13.65
N GLY A 10 -0.48 -2.36 -12.77
CA GLY A 10 -1.80 -2.88 -13.08
C GLY A 10 -2.88 -1.82 -12.92
N HIS A 11 -4.14 -2.24 -13.03
CA HIS A 11 -5.30 -1.34 -12.95
C HIS A 11 -5.36 -0.59 -11.60
N VAL A 12 -5.30 -1.34 -10.48
CA VAL A 12 -5.30 -0.76 -9.13
C VAL A 12 -4.11 0.18 -8.92
N ALA A 13 -2.90 -0.24 -9.34
CA ALA A 13 -1.70 0.60 -9.27
C ALA A 13 -1.89 1.96 -9.98
N GLY A 14 -2.60 1.98 -11.11
CA GLY A 14 -2.88 3.20 -11.88
C GLY A 14 -3.78 4.21 -11.16
N MET A 15 -4.57 3.76 -10.18
CA MET A 15 -5.47 4.60 -9.40
C MET A 15 -4.80 5.21 -8.15
N MET A 16 -3.69 4.62 -7.69
CA MET A 16 -3.11 4.96 -6.39
C MET A 16 -2.64 6.42 -6.28
N ALA A 17 -2.10 7.00 -7.36
CA ALA A 17 -1.68 8.39 -7.33
C ALA A 17 -2.84 9.34 -7.00
N ASP A 18 -4.01 9.12 -7.62
CA ASP A 18 -5.20 9.94 -7.38
C ASP A 18 -5.81 9.68 -6.00
N ALA A 19 -5.86 8.42 -5.56
CA ALA A 19 -6.31 8.06 -4.22
C ALA A 19 -5.47 8.77 -3.14
N TYR A 20 -4.14 8.75 -3.26
CA TYR A 20 -3.28 9.46 -2.32
C TYR A 20 -3.36 10.98 -2.46
N ARG A 21 -3.48 11.51 -3.69
CA ARG A 21 -3.62 12.96 -3.92
C ARG A 21 -4.88 13.54 -3.26
N ALA A 22 -5.93 12.74 -3.08
CA ALA A 22 -7.15 13.16 -2.40
C ALA A 22 -6.93 13.51 -0.92
N VAL A 23 -5.92 12.92 -0.26
CA VAL A 23 -5.68 13.07 1.18
C VAL A 23 -4.28 13.59 1.53
N ARG A 24 -3.37 13.67 0.55
CA ARG A 24 -2.00 14.17 0.71
C ARG A 24 -1.60 15.01 -0.51
N PRO A 25 -0.70 16.00 -0.36
CA PRO A 25 -0.24 16.83 -1.47
C PRO A 25 0.79 16.08 -2.34
N ILE A 26 0.42 14.92 -2.90
CA ILE A 26 1.30 14.14 -3.77
C ILE A 26 1.56 14.92 -5.06
N ARG A 27 2.84 15.15 -5.33
CA ARG A 27 3.31 15.84 -6.55
C ARG A 27 4.22 14.97 -7.38
N ARG A 28 5.16 14.27 -6.71
CA ARG A 28 6.14 13.40 -7.35
C ARG A 28 5.73 11.94 -7.22
N VAL A 29 5.67 11.24 -8.35
CA VAL A 29 5.31 9.82 -8.42
C VAL A 29 6.40 9.04 -9.13
N ARG A 30 6.94 8.01 -8.48
CA ARG A 30 7.81 7.03 -9.11
C ARG A 30 7.03 5.77 -9.36
N VAL A 31 7.24 5.15 -10.52
CA VAL A 31 6.60 3.89 -10.87
C VAL A 31 7.66 2.85 -11.14
N TRP A 32 7.60 1.74 -10.42
CA TRP A 32 8.41 0.57 -10.69
C TRP A 32 7.52 -0.60 -11.11
N ASN A 33 8.00 -1.38 -12.07
CA ASN A 33 7.37 -2.66 -12.43
C ASN A 33 8.46 -3.62 -12.91
N LEU A 34 8.28 -4.91 -12.61
CA LEU A 34 9.14 -5.97 -13.14
C LEU A 34 9.31 -5.88 -14.66
N ARG A 35 8.24 -5.50 -15.38
CA ARG A 35 8.29 -5.19 -16.81
C ARG A 35 8.41 -3.68 -17.00
N ALA A 36 9.63 -3.19 -17.23
CA ALA A 36 9.93 -1.77 -17.40
C ALA A 36 9.00 -1.01 -18.38
N PRO A 37 8.60 -1.57 -19.54
CA PRO A 37 7.64 -0.89 -20.43
C PRO A 37 6.29 -0.57 -19.78
N LYS A 38 5.82 -1.40 -18.84
CA LYS A 38 4.57 -1.12 -18.11
C LYS A 38 4.72 0.05 -17.14
N ALA A 39 5.85 0.14 -16.45
CA ALA A 39 6.14 1.29 -15.59
C ALA A 39 6.23 2.59 -16.40
N GLN A 40 6.88 2.54 -17.57
CA GLN A 40 6.97 3.67 -18.49
C GLN A 40 5.60 4.15 -18.98
N ALA A 41 4.72 3.21 -19.36
CA ALA A 41 3.37 3.52 -19.79
C ALA A 41 2.55 4.19 -18.67
N LEU A 42 2.55 3.62 -17.46
CA LEU A 42 1.83 4.22 -16.33
C LEU A 42 2.41 5.58 -15.93
N ALA A 43 3.74 5.74 -15.92
CA ALA A 43 4.35 7.05 -15.67
C ALA A 43 3.95 8.10 -16.72
N ALA A 44 3.83 7.71 -18.00
CA ALA A 44 3.34 8.61 -19.05
C ALA A 44 1.88 9.02 -18.85
N GLU A 45 1.01 8.08 -18.48
CA GLU A 45 -0.38 8.36 -18.16
C GLU A 45 -0.51 9.32 -16.96
N LEU A 46 0.29 9.11 -15.92
CA LEU A 46 0.32 9.97 -14.74
C LEU A 46 0.82 11.38 -15.08
N ARG A 47 1.82 11.54 -15.96
CA ARG A 47 2.21 12.86 -16.47
C ARG A 47 1.04 13.54 -17.19
N GLY A 48 0.26 12.79 -17.98
CA GLY A 48 -0.97 13.29 -18.60
C GLY A 48 -2.03 13.78 -17.60
N ARG A 49 -2.04 13.23 -16.38
CA ARG A 49 -2.89 13.65 -15.24
C ARG A 49 -2.29 14.76 -14.36
N GLY A 50 -1.15 15.33 -14.76
CA GLY A 50 -0.52 16.47 -14.10
C GLY A 50 0.43 16.12 -12.95
N TYR A 51 0.92 14.88 -12.86
CA TYR A 51 1.94 14.48 -11.89
C TYR A 51 3.36 14.69 -12.42
N ASP A 52 4.32 15.00 -11.53
CA ASP A 52 5.75 14.84 -11.78
C ASP A 52 6.08 13.34 -11.68
N ALA A 53 5.84 12.60 -12.77
CA ALA A 53 5.89 11.14 -12.78
C ALA A 53 7.02 10.57 -13.66
N GLU A 54 7.79 9.65 -13.09
CA GLU A 54 8.88 8.95 -13.75
C GLU A 54 8.80 7.42 -13.53
N ALA A 55 9.24 6.66 -14.53
CA ALA A 55 9.45 5.23 -14.37
C ALA A 55 10.88 4.99 -13.89
N VAL A 56 11.04 4.14 -12.89
CA VAL A 56 12.34 3.82 -12.27
C VAL A 56 12.66 2.34 -12.41
N THR A 57 13.95 2.01 -12.50
CA THR A 57 14.44 0.63 -12.61
C THR A 57 15.09 0.13 -11.33
N ASP A 58 15.70 1.03 -10.57
CA ASP A 58 16.28 0.74 -9.26
C ASP A 58 15.20 0.85 -8.17
N LEU A 59 14.65 -0.30 -7.77
CA LEU A 59 13.58 -0.36 -6.76
C LEU A 59 14.09 0.04 -5.37
N GLU A 60 15.30 -0.36 -4.99
CA GLU A 60 15.85 -0.06 -3.67
C GLU A 60 16.01 1.46 -3.50
N ALA A 61 16.66 2.13 -4.46
CA ALA A 61 16.84 3.58 -4.41
C ALA A 61 15.49 4.32 -4.39
N ALA A 62 14.50 3.79 -5.12
CA ALA A 62 13.15 4.37 -5.16
C ALA A 62 12.43 4.24 -3.81
N VAL A 63 12.50 3.06 -3.16
CA VAL A 63 11.90 2.80 -1.84
C VAL A 63 12.54 3.73 -0.79
N ARG A 64 13.88 3.84 -0.78
CA ARG A 64 14.62 4.71 0.15
C ARG A 64 14.24 6.18 0.06
N ALA A 65 13.81 6.65 -1.12
CA ALA A 65 13.49 8.05 -1.37
C ALA A 65 12.00 8.40 -1.21
N ALA A 66 11.12 7.42 -1.01
CA ALA A 66 9.68 7.62 -0.97
C ALA A 66 9.17 7.93 0.45
N ASP A 67 8.20 8.84 0.57
CA ASP A 67 7.43 9.02 1.81
C ASP A 67 6.39 7.90 1.96
N ILE A 68 5.79 7.51 0.83
CA ILE A 68 4.77 6.46 0.73
C ILE A 68 5.22 5.46 -0.33
N VAL A 69 5.20 4.18 0.02
CA VAL A 69 5.38 3.07 -0.91
C VAL A 69 4.06 2.30 -0.96
N THR A 70 3.44 2.24 -2.13
CA THR A 70 2.24 1.45 -2.36
C THR A 70 2.55 0.30 -3.31
N CYS A 71 2.18 -0.91 -2.91
CA CYS A 71 2.39 -2.14 -3.65
C CYS A 71 1.05 -2.67 -4.13
N ALA A 72 0.93 -2.84 -5.45
CA ALA A 72 -0.24 -3.40 -6.09
C ALA A 72 0.22 -4.39 -7.18
N THR A 73 0.82 -5.48 -6.71
CA THR A 73 1.45 -6.53 -7.52
C THR A 73 0.80 -7.89 -7.30
N LEU A 74 1.20 -8.89 -8.10
CA LEU A 74 0.82 -10.29 -7.88
C LEU A 74 2.03 -11.09 -7.38
N ALA A 75 2.90 -10.48 -6.58
CA ALA A 75 4.14 -11.10 -6.12
C ALA A 75 3.86 -12.21 -5.10
N THR A 76 4.63 -13.29 -5.20
CA THR A 76 4.68 -14.40 -4.23
C THR A 76 5.97 -14.41 -3.43
N ALA A 77 6.85 -13.45 -3.70
CA ALA A 77 8.10 -13.22 -2.98
C ALA A 77 8.25 -11.72 -2.72
N PRO A 78 8.88 -11.32 -1.59
CA PRO A 78 9.09 -9.93 -1.25
C PRO A 78 9.73 -9.14 -2.40
N LEU A 79 9.14 -7.98 -2.70
CA LEU A 79 9.70 -6.97 -3.58
C LEU A 79 10.28 -5.80 -2.77
N VAL A 80 9.64 -5.46 -1.66
CA VAL A 80 10.08 -4.39 -0.74
C VAL A 80 10.76 -5.02 0.47
N HIS A 81 11.98 -4.59 0.73
CA HIS A 81 12.76 -5.04 1.89
C HIS A 81 12.79 -3.98 2.98
N GLY A 82 12.66 -4.41 4.24
CA GLY A 82 12.67 -3.53 5.41
C GLY A 82 13.91 -2.67 5.52
N ALA A 83 15.07 -3.21 5.11
CA ALA A 83 16.35 -2.49 5.07
C ALA A 83 16.35 -1.26 4.15
N TRP A 84 15.36 -1.15 3.26
CA TRP A 84 15.20 -0.03 2.33
C TRP A 84 14.27 1.05 2.87
N LEU A 85 13.42 0.72 3.85
CA LEU A 85 12.48 1.67 4.44
C LEU A 85 13.23 2.64 5.36
N ARG A 86 12.90 3.92 5.25
CA ARG A 86 13.41 4.96 6.15
C ARG A 86 12.40 5.22 7.28
N PRO A 87 12.86 5.74 8.43
CA PRO A 87 11.96 6.23 9.47
C PRO A 87 10.91 7.18 8.88
N GLY A 88 9.65 6.99 9.28
CA GLY A 88 8.53 7.82 8.82
C GLY A 88 7.82 7.32 7.55
N THR A 89 8.34 6.30 6.85
CA THR A 89 7.68 5.77 5.65
C THR A 89 6.30 5.16 5.97
N HIS A 90 5.34 5.38 5.08
CA HIS A 90 4.10 4.61 5.02
C HIS A 90 4.22 3.53 3.94
N LEU A 91 3.99 2.28 4.32
CA LEU A 91 3.94 1.14 3.42
C LEU A 91 2.48 0.67 3.29
N ASP A 92 2.03 0.52 2.06
CA ASP A 92 0.66 0.17 1.72
C ASP A 92 0.67 -1.04 0.80
N LEU A 93 0.15 -2.17 1.29
CA LEU A 93 0.24 -3.48 0.66
C LEU A 93 -1.16 -3.90 0.20
N ILE A 94 -1.41 -3.85 -1.10
CA ILE A 94 -2.74 -4.08 -1.69
C ILE A 94 -2.76 -5.40 -2.46
N GLY A 95 -1.64 -5.78 -3.07
CA GLY A 95 -1.58 -6.86 -4.04
C GLY A 95 -1.78 -8.27 -3.48
N GLY A 96 -1.33 -8.53 -2.25
CA GLY A 96 -1.40 -9.87 -1.63
C GLY A 96 -2.77 -10.23 -1.05
N PHE A 97 -3.55 -11.09 -1.70
CA PHE A 97 -4.87 -11.57 -1.23
C PHE A 97 -4.95 -13.11 -1.11
N LYS A 98 -3.80 -13.78 -1.17
CA LYS A 98 -3.67 -15.23 -0.92
C LYS A 98 -2.50 -15.50 0.03
N PRO A 99 -2.52 -16.63 0.79
CA PRO A 99 -1.47 -16.94 1.74
C PRO A 99 -0.06 -17.05 1.13
N ASP A 100 0.03 -17.44 -0.14
CA ASP A 100 1.28 -17.54 -0.90
C ASP A 100 1.73 -16.21 -1.55
N MET A 101 0.90 -15.17 -1.47
CA MET A 101 1.19 -13.85 -2.05
C MET A 101 1.68 -12.87 -0.99
N ARG A 102 2.85 -12.28 -1.23
CA ARG A 102 3.42 -11.24 -0.39
C ARG A 102 4.28 -10.28 -1.21
N GLU A 103 4.29 -9.03 -0.79
CA GLU A 103 4.98 -7.93 -1.45
C GLU A 103 6.13 -7.38 -0.60
N ALA A 104 6.12 -7.64 0.72
CA ALA A 104 7.15 -7.16 1.65
C ALA A 104 7.79 -8.30 2.47
N ASP A 105 9.04 -8.11 2.88
CA ASP A 105 9.75 -9.05 3.76
C ASP A 105 9.42 -8.84 5.25
N ASP A 106 9.85 -9.78 6.09
CA ASP A 106 9.58 -9.72 7.53
C ASP A 106 10.23 -8.50 8.21
N ASP A 107 11.36 -8.03 7.66
CA ASP A 107 12.07 -6.85 8.14
C ASP A 107 11.29 -5.56 7.87
N ALA A 108 10.40 -5.54 6.87
CA ALA A 108 9.49 -4.42 6.65
C ALA A 108 8.30 -4.44 7.62
N ILE A 109 7.86 -5.64 8.05
CA ILE A 109 6.71 -5.80 8.96
C ILE A 109 7.11 -5.54 10.41
N ARG A 110 8.24 -6.10 10.85
CA ARG A 110 8.68 -6.11 12.25
C ARG A 110 8.73 -4.72 12.94
N PRO A 111 9.25 -3.65 12.30
CA PRO A 111 9.29 -2.32 12.92
C PRO A 111 8.02 -1.50 12.68
N ALA A 112 7.05 -2.01 11.91
CA ALA A 112 5.90 -1.24 11.48
C ALA A 112 4.75 -1.29 12.47
N ARG A 113 4.03 -0.17 12.60
CA ARG A 113 2.69 -0.14 13.17
C ARG A 113 1.71 -0.66 12.10
N VAL A 114 1.28 -1.90 12.26
CA VAL A 114 0.47 -2.63 11.27
C VAL A 114 -1.03 -2.41 11.48
N PHE A 115 -1.71 -1.97 10.43
CA PHE A 115 -3.17 -1.96 10.31
C PHE A 115 -3.60 -2.88 9.17
N ILE A 116 -4.74 -3.52 9.34
CA ILE A 116 -5.38 -4.35 8.31
C ILE A 116 -6.74 -3.74 7.93
N ASP A 117 -7.24 -3.95 6.73
CA ASP A 117 -8.59 -3.50 6.37
C ASP A 117 -9.68 -4.26 7.14
N THR A 118 -9.61 -5.58 7.13
CA THR A 118 -10.56 -6.50 7.74
C THR A 118 -9.83 -7.65 8.44
N PRO A 119 -10.48 -8.35 9.39
CA PRO A 119 -9.90 -9.54 10.00
C PRO A 119 -9.55 -10.67 9.02
N ALA A 120 -10.11 -10.66 7.79
CA ALA A 120 -9.81 -11.67 6.77
C ALA A 120 -8.32 -11.68 6.38
N ALA A 121 -7.63 -10.53 6.49
CA ALA A 121 -6.19 -10.44 6.25
C ALA A 121 -5.36 -11.43 7.11
N LEU A 122 -5.84 -11.81 8.30
CA LEU A 122 -5.19 -12.79 9.17
C LEU A 122 -5.15 -14.20 8.58
N ALA A 123 -6.04 -14.52 7.64
CA ALA A 123 -6.13 -15.82 6.99
C ALA A 123 -5.72 -15.78 5.52
N GLU A 124 -5.93 -14.65 4.85
CA GLU A 124 -5.84 -14.56 3.39
C GLU A 124 -4.59 -13.85 2.90
N ALA A 125 -4.02 -12.89 3.63
CA ALA A 125 -2.88 -12.12 3.14
C ALA A 125 -1.55 -12.78 3.52
N GLY A 126 -0.76 -13.25 2.54
CA GLY A 126 0.60 -13.73 2.80
C GLY A 126 1.52 -12.69 3.45
N ASP A 127 1.30 -11.40 3.18
CA ASP A 127 1.95 -10.27 3.88
C ASP A 127 1.67 -10.21 5.40
N ILE A 128 0.69 -10.95 5.90
CA ILE A 128 0.34 -11.04 7.33
C ILE A 128 0.50 -12.48 7.84
N THR A 129 -0.03 -13.47 7.13
CA THR A 129 -0.01 -14.88 7.56
C THR A 129 1.42 -15.42 7.65
N GLN A 130 2.32 -15.02 6.74
CA GLN A 130 3.71 -15.48 6.77
C GLN A 130 4.52 -14.85 7.91
N PRO A 131 4.46 -13.52 8.17
CA PRO A 131 5.08 -12.92 9.35
C PRO A 131 4.54 -13.45 10.69
N LEU A 132 3.24 -13.80 10.75
CA LEU A 132 2.67 -14.48 11.92
C LEU A 132 3.30 -15.86 12.11
N ALA A 133 3.42 -16.64 11.02
CA ALA A 133 4.03 -17.97 11.05
C ALA A 133 5.53 -17.95 11.38
N SER A 134 6.28 -16.94 10.93
CA SER A 134 7.71 -16.78 11.19
C SER A 134 8.03 -16.16 12.57
N GLY A 135 7.01 -15.61 13.24
CA GLY A 135 7.17 -14.86 14.50
C GLY A 135 7.73 -13.45 14.30
N ALA A 136 7.77 -12.92 13.07
CA ALA A 136 8.11 -11.53 12.80
C ALA A 136 7.00 -10.55 13.18
N LEU A 137 5.75 -11.02 13.22
CA LEU A 137 4.58 -10.29 13.71
C LEU A 137 3.87 -11.15 14.76
N ALA A 138 3.52 -10.55 15.90
CA ALA A 138 2.59 -11.15 16.84
C ALA A 138 1.17 -10.67 16.51
N GLN A 139 0.16 -11.53 16.63
CA GLN A 139 -1.22 -11.18 16.28
C GLN A 139 -1.77 -10.02 17.14
N ASP A 140 -1.37 -9.95 18.41
CA ASP A 140 -1.72 -8.88 19.35
C ASP A 140 -0.94 -7.58 19.09
N ALA A 141 0.10 -7.60 18.26
CA ALA A 141 0.83 -6.42 17.81
C ALA A 141 0.15 -5.70 16.62
N ILE A 142 -0.90 -6.29 16.03
CA ILE A 142 -1.69 -5.63 14.99
C ILE A 142 -2.49 -4.50 15.64
N ALA A 143 -2.24 -3.26 15.21
CA ALA A 143 -2.75 -2.05 15.85
C ALA A 143 -4.27 -1.86 15.66
N GLY A 144 -4.90 -2.57 14.72
CA GLY A 144 -6.34 -2.60 14.55
C GLY A 144 -6.77 -2.73 13.10
N THR A 145 -8.09 -2.70 12.89
CA THR A 145 -8.69 -2.64 11.56
C THR A 145 -8.81 -1.20 11.06
N LEU A 146 -8.97 -1.01 9.74
CA LEU A 146 -9.26 0.30 9.15
C LEU A 146 -10.51 0.92 9.77
N ALA A 147 -11.56 0.11 10.01
CA ALA A 147 -12.78 0.57 10.63
C ALA A 147 -12.56 1.08 12.06
N ALA A 148 -11.75 0.38 12.86
CA ALA A 148 -11.40 0.82 14.22
C ALA A 148 -10.55 2.10 14.21
N LEU A 149 -9.61 2.20 13.26
CA LEU A 149 -8.80 3.41 13.04
C LEU A 149 -9.69 4.61 12.68
N CYS A 150 -10.62 4.46 11.74
CA CYS A 150 -11.55 5.51 11.32
C CYS A 150 -12.49 5.96 12.45
N ARG A 151 -12.84 5.06 13.39
CA ARG A 151 -13.63 5.40 14.58
C ARG A 151 -12.82 6.03 15.71
N GLY A 152 -11.50 6.14 15.56
CA GLY A 152 -10.61 6.68 16.60
C GLY A 152 -10.41 5.75 17.79
N GLU A 153 -10.75 4.46 17.66
CA GLU A 153 -10.56 3.45 18.71
C GLU A 153 -9.07 3.14 18.92
N ASN A 154 -8.29 3.23 17.85
CA ASN A 154 -6.85 3.05 17.86
C ASN A 154 -6.18 4.26 17.22
N PRO A 155 -5.14 4.86 17.83
CA PRO A 155 -4.43 5.97 17.21
C PRO A 155 -3.69 5.47 15.96
N GLY A 156 -3.66 6.30 14.92
CA GLY A 156 -2.85 6.06 13.72
C GLY A 156 -1.36 6.21 14.03
N ARG A 157 -0.65 6.99 13.22
CA ARG A 157 0.75 7.34 13.47
C ARG A 157 0.89 8.11 14.78
N THR A 158 1.81 7.71 15.65
CA THR A 158 2.05 8.33 16.95
C THR A 158 3.39 9.08 17.03
N ALA A 159 4.33 8.77 16.14
CA ALA A 159 5.62 9.46 16.04
C ALA A 159 6.03 9.72 14.58
N VAL A 160 6.82 10.78 14.35
CA VAL A 160 7.28 11.16 13.01
C VAL A 160 8.13 10.06 12.36
N GLY A 161 8.99 9.40 13.15
CA GLY A 161 9.89 8.34 12.67
C GLY A 161 9.27 6.94 12.57
N GLU A 162 8.02 6.75 13.02
CA GLU A 162 7.35 5.45 13.01
C GLU A 162 7.19 4.94 11.56
N ILE A 163 7.43 3.66 11.29
CA ILE A 163 6.99 3.08 10.02
C ILE A 163 5.55 2.64 10.21
N THR A 164 4.66 3.01 9.31
CA THR A 164 3.26 2.57 9.35
C THR A 164 2.99 1.64 8.19
N LEU A 165 2.31 0.53 8.43
CA LEU A 165 1.94 -0.43 7.40
C LEU A 165 0.43 -0.58 7.35
N PHE A 166 -0.15 -0.49 6.16
CA PHE A 166 -1.52 -0.87 5.91
C PHE A 166 -1.55 -2.08 4.98
N LYS A 167 -2.32 -3.11 5.34
CA LYS A 167 -2.58 -4.27 4.50
C LYS A 167 -4.05 -4.33 4.11
N SER A 168 -4.32 -4.42 2.81
CA SER A 168 -5.66 -4.66 2.28
C SER A 168 -5.80 -6.03 1.62
N VAL A 169 -6.93 -6.71 1.85
CA VAL A 169 -7.44 -7.86 1.08
C VAL A 169 -8.77 -7.56 0.37
N GLY A 170 -9.41 -6.43 0.70
CA GLY A 170 -10.68 -5.97 0.17
C GLY A 170 -11.87 -6.27 1.09
N SER A 171 -12.88 -5.39 1.06
CA SER A 171 -14.15 -5.61 1.77
C SER A 171 -15.34 -5.40 0.85
N ALA A 172 -16.31 -6.31 0.89
CA ALA A 172 -17.59 -6.13 0.19
C ALA A 172 -18.36 -4.86 0.64
N LEU A 173 -18.04 -4.31 1.82
CA LEU A 173 -18.59 -3.03 2.27
C LEU A 173 -18.07 -1.86 1.42
N GLU A 174 -16.84 -1.93 0.92
CA GLU A 174 -16.26 -0.91 0.04
C GLU A 174 -16.99 -0.91 -1.31
N ASP A 175 -17.24 -2.10 -1.86
CA ASP A 175 -18.02 -2.27 -3.10
C ASP A 175 -19.44 -1.74 -2.93
N LEU A 176 -20.12 -2.10 -1.84
CA LEU A 176 -21.48 -1.65 -1.55
C LEU A 176 -21.53 -0.11 -1.38
N ALA A 177 -20.55 0.47 -0.69
CA ALA A 177 -20.47 1.92 -0.50
C ALA A 177 -20.28 2.64 -1.84
N ALA A 178 -19.38 2.15 -2.70
CA ALA A 178 -19.18 2.71 -4.03
C ALA A 178 -20.42 2.56 -4.92
N ALA A 179 -21.07 1.39 -4.90
CA ALA A 179 -22.30 1.14 -5.65
C ALA A 179 -23.46 2.04 -5.19
N ALA A 180 -23.60 2.23 -3.88
CA ALA A 180 -24.62 3.12 -3.31
C ALA A 180 -24.39 4.58 -3.74
N LEU A 181 -23.14 5.05 -3.73
CA LEU A 181 -22.79 6.40 -4.20
C LEU A 181 -23.19 6.60 -5.67
N VAL A 182 -22.82 5.66 -6.55
CA VAL A 182 -23.17 5.72 -7.99
C VAL A 182 -24.69 5.67 -8.20
N TYR A 183 -25.39 4.80 -7.47
CA TYR A 183 -26.84 4.68 -7.57
C TYR A 183 -27.56 5.97 -7.14
N GLN A 184 -27.10 6.58 -6.04
CA GLN A 184 -27.68 7.82 -5.52
C GLN A 184 -27.42 9.01 -6.45
N ASP A 185 -26.22 9.09 -7.04
CA ASP A 185 -25.88 10.14 -8.02
C ASP A 185 -26.69 10.00 -9.31
N ALA A 186 -26.90 8.78 -9.79
CA ALA A 186 -27.72 8.51 -10.98
C ALA A 186 -29.24 8.73 -10.76
N ALA A 187 -29.69 8.70 -9.50
CA ALA A 187 -31.09 8.92 -9.13
C ALA A 187 -31.40 10.39 -8.79
N ALA A 188 -30.38 11.25 -8.70
CA ALA A 188 -30.50 12.69 -8.46
C ALA A 188 -30.67 13.47 -9.78
#